data_AF-A0A1V5XD08-F1
#
_entry.id   AF-A0A1V5XD08-F1
#
_cell.length_a   1.000
_cell.length_b   1.000
_cell.length_c   1.000
_cell.angle_alpha   90.00
_cell.angle_beta   90.00
_cell.angle_gamma   90.00
#
_symmetry.space_group_name_H-M   'P 1'
#
loop_
_entity.id
_entity.type
_entity.pdbx_description
1 polymer ?
#
loop_
_entity_poly.entity_id
_entity_poly.type
_entity_poly.pdbx_seq_one_letter_code
_entity_poly.pdbx_strand_id
1 'polypeptide(L)' 'MKYYICDSCHFQFERTGECENCPDCGKECVRESNEAELAEYMKLKKEFNK' A
#
# COMPACT_ATOMS: atom_id res chain seq x y z
N MET A 1 5.36 1.90 11.28
CA MET A 1 4.23 1.77 10.34
C MET A 1 4.81 1.32 9.01
N LYS A 2 4.27 0.26 8.42
CA LYS A 2 4.70 -0.26 7.12
C LYS A 2 3.60 0.06 6.11
N TYR A 3 4.00 0.32 4.87
CA TYR A 3 3.06 0.50 3.77
C TYR A 3 3.08 -0.78 2.96
N TYR A 4 1.89 -1.22 2.59
CA TYR A 4 1.70 -2.41 1.79
C TYR A 4 1.04 -2.03 0.49
N ILE A 5 1.43 -2.72 -0.57
CA ILE A 5 0.80 -2.65 -1.87
C ILE A 5 0.29 -4.04 -2.23
N CYS A 6 -0.96 -4.11 -2.70
CA CYS A 6 -1.47 -5.31 -3.31
C CYS A 6 -1.06 -5.37 -4.78
N ASP A 7 -0.38 -6.43 -5.21
CA ASP A 7 0.00 -6.61 -6.62
C ASP A 7 -1.22 -6.92 -7.52
N SER A 8 -2.28 -7.48 -6.93
CA SER A 8 -3.51 -7.83 -7.67
C SER A 8 -4.41 -6.63 -7.97
N CYS A 9 -4.61 -5.72 -7.02
CA CYS A 9 -5.50 -4.56 -7.19
C CYS A 9 -4.76 -3.21 -7.14
N HIS A 10 -3.43 -3.22 -6.98
CA HIS A 10 -2.59 -2.04 -6.78
C HIS A 10 -3.02 -1.15 -5.61
N PHE A 11 -3.80 -1.69 -4.68
CA PHE A 11 -4.25 -0.96 -3.50
C PHE A 11 -3.09 -0.78 -2.53
N GLN A 12 -2.72 0.47 -2.28
CA GLN A 12 -1.68 0.86 -1.33
C GLN A 12 -2.31 1.32 -0.02
N PHE A 13 -1.85 0.78 1.11
CA PHE A 13 -2.39 1.09 2.43
C PHE A 13 -1.33 1.04 3.52
N GLU A 14 -1.54 1.81 4.59
CA GLU A 14 -0.71 1.76 5.80
C GLU A 14 -1.25 0.72 6.77
N ARG A 15 -0.37 -0.13 7.32
CA ARG A 15 -0.73 -1.12 8.34
C ARG A 15 0.37 -1.25 9.37
N THR A 16 -0.05 -1.56 10.60
CA THR A 16 0.86 -1.92 11.70
C THR A 16 0.72 -3.42 11.94
N GLY A 17 1.80 -4.17 11.73
CA GLY A 17 1.84 -5.63 11.81
C GLY A 17 1.97 -6.31 10.45
N GLU A 18 2.09 -7.63 10.47
CA GLU A 18 2.13 -8.47 9.26
C GLU A 18 0.73 -8.52 8.64
N CYS A 19 0.65 -8.31 7.33
CA CYS A 19 -0.60 -8.36 6.58
C CYS A 19 -0.39 -9.32 5.42
N GLU A 20 -0.93 -10.53 5.56
CA GLU A 20 -0.81 -11.58 4.54
C GLU A 20 -1.89 -11.45 3.45
N ASN A 21 -3.01 -10.78 3.74
CA ASN A 21 -4.11 -10.62 2.80
C ASN A 21 -4.46 -9.15 2.56
N CYS A 22 -4.80 -8.81 1.32
CA CYS A 22 -5.27 -7.49 0.96
C CYS A 22 -6.63 -7.20 1.60
N PRO A 23 -6.81 -6.07 2.32
CA PRO A 23 -8.10 -5.71 2.91
C PRO A 23 -9.18 -5.36 1.88
N ASP A 24 -8.77 -5.00 0.65
CA ASP A 24 -9.68 -4.58 -0.41
C ASP A 24 -10.16 -5.76 -1.26
N CYS A 25 -9.24 -6.61 -1.72
CA CYS A 25 -9.58 -7.74 -2.61
C CYS A 25 -9.50 -9.13 -1.95
N GLY A 26 -9.02 -9.23 -0.70
CA GLY A 26 -8.89 -10.49 0.04
C GLY A 26 -7.78 -11.43 -0.43
N LYS A 27 -7.02 -11.07 -1.47
CA LYS A 27 -5.95 -11.93 -2.02
C LYS A 27 -4.67 -11.82 -1.22
N GLU A 28 -3.89 -12.89 -1.24
CA GLU A 28 -2.59 -13.02 -0.55
C GLU A 28 -1.44 -12.33 -1.28
N CYS A 29 -1.76 -11.44 -2.23
CA CYS A 29 -0.81 -10.75 -3.07
C CYS A 29 -0.44 -9.38 -2.48
N VAL A 30 -0.13 -9.30 -1.18
CA VAL A 30 0.30 -8.06 -0.51
C VAL A 30 1.78 -8.12 -0.20
N ARG A 31 2.51 -7.08 -0.59
CA ARG A 31 3.94 -6.92 -0.33
C ARG A 31 4.20 -5.56 0.30
N GLU A 32 5.30 -5.45 1.04
CA GLU A 32 5.74 -4.16 1.57
C GLU A 32 6.09 -3.23 0.40
N SER A 33 5.63 -1.98 0.48
CA SER A 33 5.96 -0.94 -0.48
C SER A 33 7.43 -0.55 -0.32
N ASN A 34 8.17 -0.58 -1.42
CA ASN A 34 9.54 -0.09 -1.47
C ASN A 34 9.58 1.44 -1.30
N GLU A 35 10.75 1.99 -1.00
CA GLU A 35 10.95 3.43 -0.80
C GLU A 35 10.47 4.28 -2.00
N ALA A 36 10.66 3.80 -3.23
CA ALA A 36 10.18 4.48 -4.44
C ALA A 36 8.64 4.53 -4.52
N GLU A 37 7.97 3.40 -4.27
CA GLU A 37 6.51 3.30 -4.23
C GLU A 37 5.93 4.16 -3.10
N LEU A 38 6.61 4.18 -1.95
CA LEU A 38 6.23 5.00 -0.81
C LEU A 38 6.32 6.50 -1.13
N ALA A 39 7.39 6.92 -1.82
CA ALA A 39 7.58 8.30 -2.23
C ALA A 39 6.48 8.75 -3.19
N GLU A 40 6.13 7.92 -4.18
CA GLU A 40 5.03 8.20 -5.10
C GLU A 40 3.68 8.19 -4.39
N TYR A 41 3.42 7.24 -3.47
CA TYR A 41 2.21 7.23 -2.66
C TYR A 41 2.04 8.52 -1.84
N MET A 42 3.09 8.95 -1.16
CA MET A 42 3.11 10.18 -0.36
C MET A 42 2.86 11.41 -1.24
N LYS A 43 3.45 11.43 -2.44
CA LYS A 43 3.26 12.50 -3.42
C LYS A 43 1.81 12.54 -3.91
N LEU A 44 1.27 11.40 -4.35
CA LEU A 44 -0.13 11.27 -4.78
C LEU A 44 -1.09 11.65 -3.65
N LYS A 45 -0.87 11.19 -2.42
CA LYS A 45 -1.68 11.55 -1.25
C LYS A 45 -1.65 13.05 -0.98
N LYS A 46 -0.50 13.70 -1.16
CA LYS A 46 -0.36 15.16 -1.04
C LYS A 46 -1.09 15.91 -2.16
N GLU A 47 -1.11 15.37 -3.37
CA GLU A 47 -1.80 15.98 -4.52
C GLU A 47 -3.32 15.76 -4.47
N PHE A 48 -3.79 14.58 -4.04
CA PHE A 48 -5.21 14.26 -3.90
C PHE A 48 -5.88 14.91 -2.68
N ASN A 49 -5.11 15.27 -1.65
CA ASN A 49 -5.62 15.93 -0.45
C ASN A 49 -5.62 17.47 -0.56
N LYS A 50 -5.79 18.01 -1.78
CA LYS A 50 -5.85 19.45 -2.07
C LYS A 50 -7.19 19.81 -2.70
#